data_AF-A0A923NYV4-F1
#
_entry.id   AF-A0A923NYV4-F1
#
_cell.length_a   1.000
_cell.length_b   1.000
_cell.length_c   1.000
_cell.angle_alpha   90.00
_cell.angle_beta   90.00
_cell.angle_gamma   90.00
#
_symmetry.space_group_name_H-M   'P 1'
#
loop_
_entity.id
_entity.type
_entity.pdbx_description
1 polymer ?
#
loop_
_entity_poly.entity_id
_entity_poly.type
_entity_poly.pdbx_seq_one_letter_code
_entity_poly.pdbx_strand_id
1 'polypeptide(L)'
;MARPATAAPAAAPEPAAAAKPRTLLELLAAGGRWRLQRDGQQTPFLDGSTQLAHARDTGLKALATWCSHSLGDAAVEMLETSAFAAATRGLTSLPYARLTWLAHLVGSDGQLEAGLDAGARYKLARWPQVERDFPKHFRIATAMMKAAGTVEEIAEASGAPLAEVANFINAYHSSGHIEVDGAAGRRSH
;
A
#
# COMPACT_ATOMS: atom_id res chain seq x y z
N MET A 1 20.83 -53.58 41.65
CA MET A 1 20.37 -52.18 41.74
C MET A 1 20.82 -51.43 40.49
N ALA A 2 19.91 -50.62 39.93
CA ALA A 2 20.05 -49.56 38.91
C ALA A 2 20.75 -49.85 37.55
N ARG A 3 19.94 -49.84 36.47
CA ARG A 3 20.35 -49.56 35.09
C ARG A 3 20.54 -48.03 34.94
N PRO A 4 21.60 -47.52 34.29
CA PRO A 4 21.59 -46.13 33.83
C PRO A 4 20.71 -46.02 32.58
N ALA A 5 19.80 -45.06 32.61
CA ALA A 5 18.87 -44.74 31.55
C ALA A 5 19.57 -44.03 30.38
N THR A 6 19.15 -44.41 29.18
CA THR A 6 19.42 -43.78 27.88
C THR A 6 19.21 -42.26 27.93
N ALA A 7 20.22 -41.49 27.52
CA ALA A 7 20.08 -40.07 27.24
C ALA A 7 19.24 -39.88 25.97
N ALA A 8 18.13 -39.14 26.08
CA ALA A 8 17.32 -38.70 24.95
C ALA A 8 18.09 -37.63 24.15
N PRO A 9 18.08 -37.66 22.80
CA PRO A 9 18.71 -36.63 22.00
C PRO A 9 17.91 -35.32 22.10
N ALA A 10 18.63 -34.22 22.32
CA ALA A 10 18.09 -32.87 22.27
C ALA A 10 17.53 -32.58 20.87
N ALA A 11 16.26 -32.18 20.82
CA ALA A 11 15.61 -31.71 19.60
C ALA A 11 16.36 -30.47 19.08
N ALA A 12 16.87 -30.56 17.86
CA ALA A 12 17.34 -29.40 17.11
C ALA A 12 16.15 -28.44 16.86
N PRO A 13 16.34 -27.11 16.92
CA PRO A 13 15.29 -26.18 16.53
C PRO A 13 14.92 -26.41 15.07
N GLU A 14 13.65 -26.75 14.84
CA GLU A 14 13.02 -26.88 13.54
C GLU A 14 13.20 -25.55 12.77
N PRO A 15 13.60 -25.58 11.48
CA PRO A 15 13.78 -24.36 10.70
C PRO A 15 12.45 -23.61 10.66
N ALA A 16 12.43 -22.42 11.25
CA ALA A 16 11.31 -21.50 11.20
C ALA A 16 10.79 -21.44 9.76
N ALA A 17 9.55 -21.88 9.56
CA ALA A 17 8.88 -21.78 8.27
C ALA A 17 9.06 -20.34 7.77
N ALA A 18 9.75 -20.17 6.64
CA ALA A 18 10.01 -18.86 6.06
C ALA A 18 8.67 -18.11 5.98
N ALA A 19 8.52 -17.07 6.80
CA ALA A 19 7.28 -16.31 6.76
C ALA A 19 7.22 -15.68 5.36
N LYS A 20 6.05 -15.81 4.74
CA LYS A 20 5.86 -15.31 3.38
C LYS A 20 6.14 -13.81 3.39
N PRO A 21 6.85 -13.28 2.37
CA PRO A 21 7.02 -11.83 2.25
C PRO A 21 5.65 -11.17 2.29
N ARG A 22 5.51 -10.16 3.16
CA ARG A 22 4.26 -9.39 3.29
C ARG A 22 4.45 -8.02 2.68
N THR A 23 3.45 -7.52 1.99
CA THR A 23 3.38 -6.12 1.54
C THR A 23 2.65 -5.26 2.56
N LEU A 24 2.82 -3.92 2.47
CA LEU A 24 2.04 -3.00 3.29
C LEU A 24 0.54 -3.20 3.05
N LEU A 25 0.12 -3.37 1.79
CA LEU A 25 -1.29 -3.58 1.43
C LEU A 25 -1.86 -4.85 2.09
N GLU A 26 -1.11 -5.95 2.13
CA GLU A 26 -1.53 -7.17 2.82
C GLU A 26 -1.69 -6.97 4.33
N LEU A 27 -0.82 -6.19 4.97
CA LEU A 27 -0.94 -5.89 6.40
C LEU A 27 -2.15 -5.03 6.72
N LEU A 28 -2.43 -4.03 5.87
CA LEU A 28 -3.62 -3.18 6.00
C LEU A 28 -4.90 -4.01 5.81
N ALA A 29 -4.91 -4.94 4.85
CA ALA A 29 -6.03 -5.84 4.60
C ALA A 29 -6.23 -6.88 5.71
N ALA A 30 -5.14 -7.36 6.32
CA ALA A 30 -5.20 -8.33 7.41
C ALA A 30 -5.81 -7.75 8.71
N GLY A 31 -5.87 -6.42 8.86
CA GLY A 31 -6.63 -5.79 9.94
C GLY A 31 -6.07 -6.00 11.35
N GLY A 32 -4.74 -6.08 11.51
CA GLY A 32 -4.05 -6.29 12.78
C GLY A 32 -3.40 -5.05 13.39
N ARG A 33 -2.79 -5.20 14.57
CA ARG A 33 -1.93 -4.19 15.19
C ARG A 33 -0.47 -4.50 14.90
N TRP A 34 0.09 -3.81 13.91
CA TRP A 34 1.43 -4.08 13.42
C TRP A 34 2.37 -2.93 13.75
N ARG A 35 3.62 -3.25 14.07
CA ARG A 35 4.75 -2.34 14.15
C ARG A 35 5.71 -2.64 13.02
N LEU A 36 6.05 -1.62 12.23
CA LEU A 36 7.04 -1.76 11.17
C LEU A 36 8.40 -1.24 11.61
N GLN A 37 9.46 -2.06 11.47
CA GLN A 37 10.80 -1.73 11.94
C GLN A 37 11.85 -1.97 10.86
N ARG A 38 12.67 -0.97 10.59
CA ARG A 38 13.76 -1.06 9.63
C ARG A 38 14.83 -0.08 10.04
N ASP A 39 16.07 -0.51 10.01
CA ASP A 39 17.20 0.30 10.44
C ASP A 39 17.24 1.63 9.66
N GLY A 40 17.42 2.74 10.39
CA GLY A 40 17.46 4.09 9.83
C GLY A 40 16.13 4.65 9.28
N GLN A 41 15.00 3.96 9.43
CA GLN A 41 13.67 4.46 9.02
C GLN A 41 12.77 4.73 10.22
N GLN A 42 11.79 5.63 10.04
CA GLN A 42 10.76 5.82 11.06
C GLN A 42 9.89 4.57 11.19
N THR A 43 9.41 4.31 12.40
CA THR A 43 8.56 3.16 12.73
C THR A 43 7.08 3.56 12.66
N PRO A 44 6.35 3.21 11.60
CA PRO A 44 4.90 3.32 11.60
C PRO A 44 4.26 2.15 12.34
N PHE A 45 3.13 2.44 12.95
CA PHE A 45 2.28 1.50 13.67
C PHE A 45 0.93 1.46 12.97
N LEU A 46 0.45 0.27 12.63
CA LEU A 46 -0.80 0.07 11.93
C LEU A 46 -1.84 -0.41 12.94
N ASP A 47 -2.99 0.27 13.03
CA ASP A 47 -4.13 -0.17 13.86
C ASP A 47 -5.33 -0.58 13.00
N GLY A 48 -5.47 -1.88 12.76
CA GLY A 48 -6.58 -2.40 11.96
C GLY A 48 -7.94 -2.22 12.62
N SER A 49 -8.00 -2.02 13.94
CA SER A 49 -9.27 -1.83 14.65
C SER A 49 -9.88 -0.45 14.43
N THR A 50 -9.05 0.56 14.21
CA THR A 50 -9.48 1.94 13.91
C THR A 50 -9.24 2.34 12.45
N GLN A 51 -8.56 1.48 11.67
CA GLN A 51 -8.08 1.77 10.32
C GLN A 51 -7.22 3.04 10.27
N LEU A 52 -6.42 3.26 11.31
CA LEU A 52 -5.48 4.36 11.43
C LEU A 52 -4.07 3.82 11.52
N ALA A 53 -3.13 4.51 10.88
CA ALA A 53 -1.71 4.30 11.12
C ALA A 53 -1.16 5.47 11.95
N HIS A 54 -0.21 5.17 12.82
CA HIS A 54 0.44 6.13 13.70
C HIS A 54 1.92 6.19 13.38
N ALA A 55 2.47 7.38 13.23
CA ALA A 55 3.89 7.58 12.99
C ALA A 55 4.36 8.88 13.64
N ARG A 56 5.68 9.01 13.79
CA ARG A 56 6.27 10.27 14.26
C ARG A 56 6.08 11.38 13.22
N ASP A 57 6.23 11.03 11.94
CA ASP A 57 5.96 11.91 10.81
C ASP A 57 4.98 11.24 9.83
N THR A 58 3.86 11.89 9.57
CA THR A 58 2.84 11.40 8.62
C THR A 58 3.05 11.93 7.19
N GLY A 59 4.22 12.53 6.93
CA GLY A 59 4.62 12.97 5.60
C GLY A 59 4.73 11.79 4.64
N LEU A 60 4.15 11.95 3.44
CA LEU A 60 4.05 10.87 2.46
C LEU A 60 5.41 10.32 2.05
N LYS A 61 6.42 11.18 1.87
CA LYS A 61 7.77 10.77 1.49
C LYS A 61 8.42 9.85 2.52
N ALA A 62 8.18 10.12 3.80
CA ALA A 62 8.74 9.31 4.88
C ALA A 62 7.98 7.98 5.07
N LEU A 63 6.77 7.86 4.54
CA LEU A 63 5.97 6.63 4.53
C LEU A 63 6.11 5.83 3.23
N ALA A 64 6.49 6.49 2.12
CA ALA A 64 6.67 5.86 0.81
C ALA A 64 7.74 4.75 0.82
N THR A 65 8.73 4.85 1.70
CA THR A 65 9.78 3.82 1.87
C THR A 65 9.24 2.49 2.41
N TRP A 66 8.05 2.51 3.01
CA TRP A 66 7.34 1.32 3.51
C TRP A 66 6.40 0.70 2.48
N CYS A 67 6.18 1.37 1.34
CA CYS A 67 5.27 0.93 0.30
C CYS A 67 5.94 -0.01 -0.73
N SER A 68 7.15 -0.51 -0.44
CA SER A 68 7.85 -1.47 -1.30
C SER A 68 7.10 -2.81 -1.40
N HIS A 69 7.33 -3.53 -2.50
CA HIS A 69 6.73 -4.84 -2.78
C HIS A 69 7.07 -5.96 -1.77
N SER A 70 7.98 -5.74 -0.82
CA SER A 70 8.25 -6.72 0.24
C SER A 70 8.75 -6.04 1.51
N LEU A 71 8.00 -6.22 2.58
CA LEU A 71 8.43 -6.04 3.96
C LEU A 71 8.96 -7.42 4.39
N GLY A 72 10.28 -7.63 4.31
CA GLY A 72 10.89 -8.89 4.77
C GLY A 72 10.57 -9.21 6.24
N ASP A 73 10.81 -10.44 6.67
CA ASP A 73 10.41 -10.98 7.98
C ASP A 73 10.78 -10.10 9.18
N ALA A 74 11.99 -9.50 9.16
CA ALA A 74 12.48 -8.66 10.25
C ALA A 74 11.80 -7.27 10.33
N ALA A 75 10.88 -6.95 9.41
CA ALA A 75 10.29 -5.63 9.29
C ALA A 75 8.92 -5.49 9.94
N VAL A 76 8.29 -6.57 10.38
CA VAL A 76 6.89 -6.56 10.82
C VAL A 76 6.72 -7.33 12.12
N GLU A 77 6.14 -6.67 13.12
CA GLU A 77 5.84 -7.27 14.42
C GLU A 77 4.40 -7.03 14.81
N MET A 78 3.72 -8.06 15.31
CA MET A 78 2.37 -7.90 15.86
C MET A 78 2.44 -7.47 17.32
N LEU A 79 1.64 -6.47 17.70
CA LEU A 79 1.60 -5.94 19.06
C LEU A 79 0.27 -6.26 19.74
N GLU A 80 0.37 -6.61 21.02
CA GLU A 80 -0.78 -6.66 21.91
C GLU A 80 -1.38 -5.26 22.14
N THR A 81 -2.67 -5.21 22.45
CA THR A 81 -3.46 -3.96 22.55
C THR A 81 -2.82 -2.93 23.48
N SER A 82 -2.38 -3.35 24.67
CA SER A 82 -1.79 -2.44 25.68
C SER A 82 -0.41 -1.94 25.26
N ALA A 83 0.43 -2.81 24.69
CA ALA A 83 1.75 -2.45 24.17
C ALA A 83 1.63 -1.48 22.99
N PHE A 84 0.66 -1.70 22.11
CA PHE A 84 0.36 -0.79 20.99
C PHE A 84 -0.07 0.59 21.49
N ALA A 85 -1.03 0.65 22.42
CA ALA A 85 -1.53 1.92 22.97
C ALA A 85 -0.43 2.72 23.70
N ALA A 86 0.52 2.03 24.34
CA ALA A 86 1.69 2.68 24.93
C ALA A 86 2.64 3.23 23.85
N ALA A 87 2.93 2.44 22.82
CA ALA A 87 3.87 2.79 21.75
C ALA A 87 3.37 3.91 20.82
N THR A 88 2.06 4.02 20.61
CA THR A 88 1.46 5.05 19.74
C THR A 88 1.10 6.35 20.46
N ARG A 89 1.32 6.42 21.78
CA ARG A 89 1.00 7.59 22.58
C ARG A 89 1.81 8.81 22.11
N GLY A 90 1.11 9.87 21.71
CA GLY A 90 1.73 11.11 21.24
C GLY A 90 2.22 11.07 19.78
N LEU A 91 1.98 9.98 19.05
CA LEU A 91 2.20 9.93 17.61
C LEU A 91 1.06 10.59 16.85
N THR A 92 1.35 11.05 15.64
CA THR A 92 0.33 11.55 14.72
C THR A 92 -0.30 10.39 13.95
N SER A 93 -1.61 10.43 13.76
CA SER A 93 -2.36 9.42 13.02
C SER A 93 -2.66 9.85 11.58
N LEU A 94 -2.64 8.90 10.65
CA LEU A 94 -3.20 9.05 9.30
C LEU A 94 -4.15 7.90 8.95
N PRO A 95 -5.19 8.12 8.12
CA PRO A 95 -6.10 7.06 7.72
C PRO A 95 -5.44 5.97 6.87
N TYR A 96 -5.87 4.73 7.02
CA TYR A 96 -5.45 3.62 6.16
C TYR A 96 -5.72 3.90 4.69
N ALA A 97 -6.88 4.49 4.35
CA ALA A 97 -7.19 4.87 2.98
C ALA A 97 -6.08 5.73 2.34
N ARG A 98 -5.43 6.58 3.14
CA ARG A 98 -4.31 7.41 2.69
C ARG A 98 -3.04 6.61 2.48
N LEU A 99 -2.75 5.64 3.35
CA LEU A 99 -1.62 4.71 3.17
C LEU A 99 -1.84 3.76 2.00
N THR A 100 -3.04 3.21 1.84
CA THR A 100 -3.42 2.36 0.71
C THR A 100 -3.21 3.12 -0.60
N TRP A 101 -3.74 4.34 -0.70
CA TRP A 101 -3.50 5.21 -1.85
C TRP A 101 -2.01 5.41 -2.13
N LEU A 102 -1.21 5.70 -1.11
CA LEU A 102 0.24 5.89 -1.26
C LEU A 102 0.93 4.60 -1.73
N ALA A 103 0.53 3.45 -1.19
CA ALA A 103 1.09 2.15 -1.54
C ALA A 103 0.82 1.79 -3.00
N HIS A 104 -0.39 2.03 -3.52
CA HIS A 104 -0.68 1.88 -4.94
C HIS A 104 0.09 2.89 -5.80
N LEU A 105 0.25 4.12 -5.32
CA LEU A 105 0.96 5.17 -6.06
C LEU A 105 2.44 4.86 -6.29
N VAL A 106 3.14 4.33 -5.28
CA VAL A 106 4.60 4.14 -5.36
C VAL A 106 5.01 2.68 -5.50
N GLY A 107 4.13 1.74 -5.17
CA GLY A 107 4.39 0.31 -5.14
C GLY A 107 3.86 -0.45 -6.36
N SER A 108 3.51 0.22 -7.47
CA SER A 108 3.05 -0.45 -8.69
C SER A 108 4.11 -0.51 -9.81
N ASP A 109 5.31 0.04 -9.58
CA ASP A 109 6.43 0.10 -10.56
C ASP A 109 6.04 0.65 -11.95
N GLY A 110 5.02 1.52 -12.00
CA GLY A 110 4.53 2.09 -13.25
C GLY A 110 3.66 1.14 -14.09
N GLN A 111 3.26 0.00 -13.53
CA GLN A 111 2.35 -0.94 -14.18
C GLN A 111 0.92 -0.75 -13.67
N LEU A 112 -0.07 -0.92 -14.54
CA LEU A 112 -1.45 -1.05 -14.09
C LEU A 112 -1.62 -2.33 -13.27
N GLU A 113 -2.42 -2.26 -12.21
CA GLU A 113 -2.72 -3.45 -11.42
C GLU A 113 -3.54 -4.49 -12.21
N ALA A 114 -3.42 -5.76 -11.85
CA ALA A 114 -4.00 -6.89 -12.59
C ALA A 114 -5.54 -6.82 -12.79
N GLY A 115 -6.25 -5.99 -12.02
CA GLY A 115 -7.69 -5.75 -12.19
C GLY A 115 -8.05 -4.61 -13.16
N LEU A 116 -7.06 -3.91 -13.71
CA LEU A 116 -7.22 -2.78 -14.60
C LEU A 116 -6.75 -3.14 -16.02
N ASP A 117 -7.60 -2.82 -17.00
CA ASP A 117 -7.35 -3.13 -18.41
C ASP A 117 -6.59 -1.97 -19.09
N ALA A 118 -5.46 -2.27 -19.72
CA ALA A 118 -4.63 -1.24 -20.36
C ALA A 118 -5.32 -0.54 -21.56
N GLY A 119 -6.27 -1.21 -22.22
CA GLY A 119 -7.09 -0.67 -23.30
C GLY A 119 -8.37 0.02 -22.82
N ALA A 120 -8.70 -0.03 -21.52
CA ALA A 120 -9.83 0.71 -20.99
C ALA A 120 -9.58 2.22 -20.94
N ARG A 121 -10.67 2.98 -20.93
CA ARG A 121 -10.62 4.44 -20.83
C ARG A 121 -10.92 4.85 -19.39
N TYR A 122 -10.05 5.65 -18.81
CA TYR A 122 -10.10 6.09 -17.43
C TYR A 122 -10.48 7.57 -17.36
N LYS A 123 -11.37 7.90 -16.44
CA LYS A 123 -11.76 9.28 -16.12
C LYS A 123 -11.73 9.49 -14.61
N LEU A 124 -11.51 10.71 -14.17
CA LEU A 124 -11.76 11.08 -12.78
C LEU A 124 -13.24 11.41 -12.57
N ALA A 125 -13.87 10.76 -11.59
CA ALA A 125 -15.24 11.05 -11.16
C ALA A 125 -15.34 12.46 -10.53
N ARG A 126 -14.27 12.89 -9.86
CA ARG A 126 -14.18 14.17 -9.16
C ARG A 126 -12.73 14.63 -9.07
N TRP A 127 -12.54 15.93 -8.82
CA TRP A 127 -11.20 16.50 -8.65
C TRP A 127 -10.51 15.89 -7.41
N PRO A 128 -9.29 15.36 -7.55
CA PRO A 128 -8.55 14.76 -6.45
C PRO A 128 -7.84 15.82 -5.61
N GLN A 129 -7.46 15.44 -4.38
CA GLN A 129 -6.53 16.24 -3.59
C GLN A 129 -5.16 16.28 -4.29
N VAL A 130 -4.67 17.48 -4.57
CA VAL A 130 -3.36 17.67 -5.21
C VAL A 130 -2.30 17.63 -4.12
N GLU A 131 -1.32 16.75 -4.28
CA GLU A 131 -0.19 16.61 -3.38
C GLU A 131 0.98 17.46 -3.84
N ARG A 132 1.53 18.26 -2.92
CA ARG A 132 2.64 19.17 -3.23
C ARG A 132 3.91 18.43 -3.66
N ASP A 133 4.11 17.21 -3.16
CA ASP A 133 5.23 16.35 -3.49
C ASP A 133 5.15 15.75 -4.91
N PHE A 134 3.98 15.83 -5.57
CA PHE A 134 3.75 15.21 -6.87
C PHE A 134 3.17 16.21 -7.90
N PRO A 135 3.95 17.21 -8.34
CA PRO A 135 3.43 18.31 -9.18
C PRO A 135 2.87 17.86 -10.54
N LYS A 136 3.33 16.72 -11.08
CA LYS A 136 2.80 16.16 -12.34
C LYS A 136 1.37 15.62 -12.20
N HIS A 137 0.97 15.21 -11.00
CA HIS A 137 -0.38 14.70 -10.72
C HIS A 137 -1.47 15.72 -11.04
N PHE A 138 -1.19 17.01 -10.88
CA PHE A 138 -2.12 18.06 -11.26
C PHE A 138 -2.44 18.01 -12.76
N ARG A 139 -1.42 17.79 -13.61
CA ARG A 139 -1.59 17.73 -15.07
C ARG A 139 -2.34 16.46 -15.49
N ILE A 140 -2.00 15.32 -14.88
CA ILE A 140 -2.71 14.05 -15.09
C ILE A 140 -4.18 14.21 -14.71
N ALA A 141 -4.47 14.77 -13.53
CA ALA A 141 -5.83 15.02 -13.07
C ALA A 141 -6.60 15.96 -14.02
N THR A 142 -5.94 17.00 -14.53
CA THR A 142 -6.53 17.95 -15.48
C THR A 142 -6.94 17.24 -16.78
N ALA A 143 -6.07 16.39 -17.33
CA ALA A 143 -6.37 15.61 -18.53
C ALA A 143 -7.56 14.65 -18.31
N MET A 144 -7.54 13.90 -17.20
CA MET A 144 -8.57 12.92 -16.87
C MET A 144 -9.92 13.52 -16.47
N MET A 145 -9.96 14.76 -15.98
CA MET A 145 -11.21 15.48 -15.71
C MET A 145 -11.86 16.00 -17.00
N LYS A 146 -11.05 16.32 -18.01
CA LYS A 146 -11.52 16.84 -19.29
C LYS A 146 -12.23 15.77 -20.12
N ALA A 147 -11.65 14.57 -20.20
CA ALA A 147 -12.22 13.45 -20.94
C ALA A 147 -11.70 12.12 -20.41
N ALA A 148 -12.46 11.04 -20.64
CA ALA A 148 -11.96 9.69 -20.44
C ALA A 148 -10.90 9.38 -21.50
N GLY A 149 -9.83 8.67 -21.13
CA GLY A 149 -8.75 8.26 -22.04
C GLY A 149 -8.00 7.03 -21.55
N THR A 150 -7.34 6.33 -22.47
CA THR A 150 -6.38 5.27 -22.17
C THR A 150 -5.15 5.84 -21.46
N VAL A 151 -4.31 4.97 -20.88
CA VAL A 151 -3.05 5.37 -20.23
C VAL A 151 -2.18 6.21 -21.18
N GLU A 152 -2.10 5.81 -22.45
CA GLU A 152 -1.31 6.48 -23.49
C GLU A 152 -1.87 7.86 -23.84
N GLU A 153 -3.18 7.97 -24.08
CA GLU A 153 -3.83 9.26 -24.36
C GLU A 153 -3.70 10.23 -23.18
N ILE A 154 -3.82 9.74 -21.94
CA ILE A 154 -3.65 10.57 -20.74
C ILE A 154 -2.20 11.03 -20.59
N ALA A 155 -1.23 10.15 -20.84
CA ALA A 155 0.19 10.48 -20.80
C ALA A 155 0.53 11.57 -21.82
N GLU A 156 0.04 11.44 -23.06
CA GLU A 156 0.21 12.45 -24.11
C GLU A 156 -0.41 13.79 -23.70
N ALA A 157 -1.68 13.78 -23.26
CA ALA A 157 -2.42 15.00 -22.91
C ALA A 157 -1.86 15.72 -21.68
N SER A 158 -1.26 15.01 -20.73
CA SER A 158 -0.70 15.56 -19.50
C SER A 158 0.81 15.87 -19.58
N GLY A 159 1.50 15.31 -20.58
CA GLY A 159 2.96 15.33 -20.68
C GLY A 159 3.67 14.54 -19.57
N ALA A 160 2.97 13.60 -18.92
CA ALA A 160 3.53 12.75 -17.87
C ALA A 160 4.01 11.41 -18.44
N PRO A 161 4.99 10.73 -17.81
CA PRO A 161 5.39 9.38 -18.21
C PRO A 161 4.25 8.37 -18.02
N LEU A 162 4.15 7.37 -18.91
CA LEU A 162 3.16 6.27 -18.82
C LEU A 162 3.14 5.63 -17.42
N ALA A 163 4.33 5.37 -16.86
CA ALA A 163 4.48 4.80 -15.53
C ALA A 163 3.82 5.65 -14.44
N GLU A 164 3.95 6.98 -14.50
CA GLU A 164 3.29 7.85 -13.52
C GLU A 164 1.77 7.90 -13.72
N VAL A 165 1.30 7.82 -14.96
CA VAL A 165 -0.14 7.74 -15.25
C VAL A 165 -0.73 6.44 -14.73
N ALA A 166 -0.08 5.30 -14.96
CA ALA A 166 -0.53 4.01 -14.43
C ALA A 166 -0.58 4.01 -12.89
N ASN A 167 0.49 4.46 -12.23
CA ASN A 167 0.56 4.61 -10.78
C ASN A 167 -0.55 5.53 -10.24
N PHE A 168 -0.80 6.65 -10.92
CA PHE A 168 -1.87 7.58 -10.58
C PHE A 168 -3.24 6.90 -10.68
N ILE A 169 -3.51 6.19 -11.78
CA ILE A 169 -4.76 5.44 -11.97
C ILE A 169 -4.94 4.41 -10.86
N ASN A 170 -3.93 3.58 -10.55
CA ASN A 170 -4.02 2.58 -9.48
C ASN A 170 -4.38 3.22 -8.13
N ALA A 171 -3.67 4.30 -7.76
CA ALA A 171 -3.88 5.01 -6.50
C ALA A 171 -5.29 5.61 -6.40
N TYR A 172 -5.75 6.29 -7.45
CA TYR A 172 -7.06 6.92 -7.45
C TYR A 172 -8.21 5.93 -7.67
N HIS A 173 -7.95 4.78 -8.30
CA HIS A 173 -8.90 3.67 -8.38
C HIS A 173 -9.10 3.03 -7.01
N SER A 174 -8.03 2.76 -6.26
CA SER A 174 -8.10 2.18 -4.90
C SER A 174 -8.90 3.04 -3.91
N SER A 175 -8.98 4.35 -4.16
CA SER A 175 -9.71 5.32 -3.34
C SER A 175 -11.09 5.70 -3.91
N GLY A 176 -11.51 5.05 -5.01
CA GLY A 176 -12.84 5.24 -5.62
C GLY A 176 -13.03 6.54 -6.41
N HIS A 177 -11.94 7.14 -6.91
CA HIS A 177 -11.99 8.38 -7.70
C HIS A 177 -12.01 8.15 -9.22
N ILE A 178 -11.80 6.92 -9.67
CA ILE A 178 -11.66 6.58 -11.09
C ILE A 178 -12.95 5.93 -11.60
N GLU A 179 -13.43 6.42 -12.73
CA GLU A 179 -14.47 5.78 -13.54
C GLU A 179 -13.80 5.10 -14.73
N VAL A 180 -14.20 3.86 -15.00
CA VAL A 180 -13.71 3.07 -16.13
C VAL A 180 -14.80 3.03 -17.20
N ASP A 181 -14.58 3.81 -18.25
CA ASP A 181 -15.46 3.85 -19.42
C ASP A 181 -15.15 2.61 -20.29
N GLY A 182 -16.13 1.70 -20.33
CA GLY A 182 -15.97 0.34 -20.88
C GLY A 182 -16.76 -0.75 -20.15
N ALA A 183 -17.31 -0.47 -18.95
CA ALA A 183 -18.26 -1.36 -18.29
C ALA A 183 -19.69 -1.31 -18.89
N ALA A 184 -19.97 -0.34 -19.77
CA ALA A 184 -21.22 -0.21 -20.51
C ALA A 184 -21.13 -0.85 -21.91
N GLY A 185 -20.79 -2.14 -21.97
CA GLY A 185 -20.68 -2.87 -23.25
C GLY A 185 -21.06 -4.35 -23.23
N ARG A 186 -21.39 -4.93 -22.07
CA ARG A 186 -21.91 -6.31 -21.97
C ARG A 186 -23.06 -6.43 -20.96
N ARG A 187 -24.17 -5.77 -21.27
CA ARG A 187 -25.50 -6.24 -20.89
C ARG A 187 -26.32 -6.31 -22.16
N SER A 188 -26.22 -7.44 -22.86
CA SER A 188 -27.10 -7.75 -23.98
C SER A 188 -27.38 -9.25 -23.97
N HIS A 189 -28.68 -9.52 -23.84
CA HIS A 189 -29.41 -10.78 -23.90
C HIS A 189 -29.35 -11.74 -22.71
#